data_AF-A0A2I4FXN6-F1
#
_entry.id   AF-A0A2I4FXN6-F1
#
_cell.length_a   1.000
_cell.length_b   1.000
_cell.length_c   1.000
_cell.angle_alpha   90.00
_cell.angle_beta   90.00
_cell.angle_gamma   90.00
#
_symmetry.space_group_name_H-M   'P 1'
#
loop_
_entity.id
_entity.type
_entity.pdbx_description
1 polymer ?
#
loop_
_entity_poly.entity_id
_entity_poly.type
_entity_poly.pdbx_seq_one_letter_code
_entity_poly.pdbx_strand_id
1 'polypeptide(L)'
;MVPGLLRNVFHMYESIDRVLKHYGGTVEVKGPWFAGMDFIITSDPMNVHHILSKNFFNYEKGSEIREILEPLGDGIINSDSDWWTFQRKTMHSIVKNSNFELFVEKVVRGKVVDGLIPFLDHISKLEIEVDLQEVFKRFTFDNSCLMVLGLDPVSLSVDFPKCKHAKAFDEIEEATIYRHILPKWCWKFQRWLQLGQEKKLRKAAWETFDGFLYQCISSKREELSR
;
A
#
# COMPACT_ATOMS: atom_id res chain seq x y z
N MET A 1 6.91 4.03 27.78
CA MET A 1 7.32 3.72 26.39
C MET A 1 6.61 4.61 25.36
N VAL A 2 5.29 4.81 25.46
CA VAL A 2 4.52 5.69 24.55
C VAL A 2 5.06 7.12 24.39
N PRO A 3 5.50 7.85 25.45
CA PRO A 3 6.04 9.20 25.27
C PRO A 3 7.36 9.24 24.48
N GLY A 4 8.16 8.17 24.56
CA GLY A 4 9.41 8.03 23.80
C GLY A 4 9.17 7.70 22.33
N LEU A 5 8.17 6.87 22.04
CA LEU A 5 7.73 6.56 20.67
C LEU A 5 7.14 7.81 19.98
N LEU A 6 6.31 8.59 20.70
CA LEU A 6 5.74 9.84 20.18
C LEU A 6 6.81 10.92 19.94
N ARG A 7 7.84 11.00 20.79
CA ARG A 7 8.95 11.96 20.63
C ARG A 7 9.87 11.62 19.46
N ASN A 8 9.93 10.35 19.07
CA ASN A 8 10.76 9.86 17.98
C ASN A 8 9.94 9.39 16.76
N VAL A 9 8.73 9.91 16.53
CA VAL A 9 7.90 9.51 15.38
C VAL A 9 8.66 9.63 14.05
N PHE A 10 9.50 10.65 13.91
CA PHE A 10 10.34 10.86 12.72
C PHE A 10 11.57 9.92 12.65
N HIS A 11 11.92 9.24 13.76
CA HIS A 11 12.99 8.25 13.88
C HIS A 11 12.43 6.90 14.37
N MET A 12 11.23 6.54 13.90
CA MET A 12 10.49 5.39 14.41
C MET A 12 11.28 4.09 14.23
N TYR A 13 11.84 3.87 13.03
CA TYR A 13 12.61 2.66 12.72
C TYR A 13 13.87 2.53 13.60
N GLU A 14 14.66 3.59 13.74
CA GLU A 14 15.86 3.60 14.59
C GLU A 14 15.51 3.39 16.06
N SER A 15 14.39 3.95 16.51
CA SER A 15 13.91 3.78 17.88
C SER A 15 13.46 2.35 18.15
N ILE A 16 12.72 1.74 17.23
CA ILE A 16 12.28 0.34 17.33
C ILE A 16 13.50 -0.59 17.33
N ASP A 17 14.45 -0.40 16.41
CA ASP A 17 15.68 -1.21 16.35
C ASP A 17 16.47 -1.14 17.66
N ARG A 18 16.69 0.07 18.19
CA ARG A 18 17.39 0.26 19.48
C ARG A 18 16.67 -0.42 20.63
N VAL A 19 15.35 -0.30 20.71
CA VAL A 19 14.54 -0.94 21.77
C VAL A 19 14.62 -2.46 21.64
N LEU A 20 14.42 -3.00 20.45
CA LEU A 20 14.49 -4.45 20.22
C LEU A 20 15.88 -4.98 20.56
N LYS A 21 16.96 -4.34 20.13
CA LYS A 21 18.34 -4.72 20.49
C LYS A 21 18.57 -4.68 22.00
N HIS A 22 18.05 -3.66 22.69
CA HIS A 22 18.20 -3.52 24.13
C HIS A 22 17.49 -4.63 24.92
N TYR A 23 16.30 -5.04 24.47
CA TYR A 23 15.48 -6.07 25.13
C TYR A 23 15.66 -7.48 24.56
N GLY A 24 16.72 -7.73 23.79
CA GLY A 24 17.04 -9.08 23.28
C GLY A 24 16.12 -9.57 22.15
N GLY A 25 15.49 -8.65 21.42
CA GLY A 25 14.76 -8.93 20.18
C GLY A 25 13.24 -9.04 20.32
N THR A 26 12.67 -9.01 21.53
CA THR A 26 11.21 -9.02 21.71
C THR A 26 10.81 -8.05 22.82
N VAL A 27 9.78 -7.25 22.58
CA VAL A 27 9.30 -6.25 23.54
C VAL A 27 7.79 -6.14 23.52
N GLU A 28 7.20 -6.01 24.72
CA GLU A 28 5.79 -5.63 24.87
C GLU A 28 5.68 -4.11 24.88
N VAL A 29 4.85 -3.57 23.99
CA VAL A 29 4.53 -2.16 23.89
C VAL A 29 3.12 -1.94 24.41
N LYS A 30 3.01 -1.27 25.55
CA LYS A 30 1.74 -0.83 26.11
C LYS A 30 1.34 0.54 25.54
N GLY A 31 0.14 0.62 24.98
CA GLY A 31 -0.43 1.87 24.46
C GLY A 31 -1.01 2.76 25.57
N PRO A 32 -1.59 3.92 25.22
CA PRO A 32 -2.42 4.67 26.15
C PRO A 32 -3.57 3.78 26.68
N TRP A 33 -3.84 3.86 27.99
CA TRP A 33 -4.82 3.00 28.69
C TRP A 33 -6.25 3.04 28.10
N PHE A 34 -6.60 4.10 27.38
CA PHE A 34 -7.91 4.27 26.74
C PHE A 34 -7.92 3.93 25.24
N ALA A 35 -6.78 3.55 24.66
CA ALA A 35 -6.62 3.38 23.21
C ALA A 35 -6.65 1.90 22.76
N GLY A 36 -6.42 0.94 23.66
CA GLY A 36 -6.38 -0.49 23.31
C GLY A 36 -5.23 -0.86 22.37
N MET A 37 -4.13 -0.11 22.42
CA MET A 37 -3.00 -0.22 21.47
C MET A 37 -1.82 -0.98 22.10
N ASP A 38 -2.09 -2.17 22.62
CA ASP A 38 -1.08 -3.04 23.20
C ASP A 38 -0.57 -4.02 22.13
N PHE A 39 0.75 -4.08 21.94
CA PHE A 39 1.38 -4.90 20.91
C PHE A 39 2.60 -5.64 21.46
N ILE A 40 2.89 -6.81 20.88
CA ILE A 40 4.19 -7.45 21.02
C ILE A 40 4.94 -7.23 19.70
N ILE A 41 6.15 -6.67 19.79
CA ILE A 41 7.04 -6.47 18.65
C ILE A 41 8.22 -7.41 18.82
N THR A 42 8.55 -8.15 17.76
CA THR A 42 9.66 -9.10 17.78
C THR A 42 10.49 -9.03 16.49
N SER A 43 11.80 -9.08 16.65
CA SER A 43 12.80 -9.33 15.61
C SER A 43 13.54 -10.65 15.83
N ASP A 44 13.09 -11.49 16.77
CA ASP A 44 13.67 -12.81 17.01
C ASP A 44 13.31 -13.75 15.85
N PRO A 45 14.30 -14.30 15.11
CA PRO A 45 14.04 -15.20 13.99
C PRO A 45 13.18 -16.42 14.34
N MET A 46 13.28 -16.93 15.57
CA MET A 46 12.47 -18.06 16.03
C MET A 46 11.01 -17.68 16.20
N ASN A 47 10.73 -16.48 16.70
CA ASN A 47 9.36 -15.95 16.79
C ASN A 47 8.80 -15.66 15.40
N VAL A 48 9.61 -15.07 14.51
CA VAL A 48 9.22 -14.81 13.12
C VAL A 48 8.87 -16.12 12.40
N HIS A 49 9.71 -17.16 12.55
CA HIS A 49 9.43 -18.48 11.98
C HIS A 49 8.18 -19.12 12.59
N HIS A 50 7.95 -18.95 13.89
CA HIS A 50 6.75 -19.44 14.54
C HIS A 50 5.49 -18.78 13.99
N ILE A 51 5.48 -17.44 13.91
CA ILE A 51 4.33 -16.64 13.47
C ILE A 51 4.06 -16.81 11.97
N LEU A 52 5.09 -16.71 11.12
CA LEU A 52 4.91 -16.66 9.66
C LEU A 52 4.97 -18.04 8.99
N SER A 53 5.25 -19.12 9.73
CA SER A 53 5.37 -20.46 9.12
C SER A 53 4.80 -21.56 9.98
N LYS A 54 5.36 -21.81 11.17
CA LYS A 54 5.02 -23.01 11.97
C LYS A 54 3.58 -22.97 12.48
N ASN A 55 3.06 -21.79 12.82
CA ASN A 55 1.78 -21.61 13.49
C ASN A 55 0.94 -20.48 12.88
N PHE A 56 1.08 -20.25 11.57
CA PHE A 56 0.51 -19.11 10.85
C PHE A 56 -0.99 -18.89 11.09
N PHE A 57 -1.79 -19.96 11.07
CA PHE A 57 -3.25 -19.88 11.24
C PHE A 57 -3.70 -19.34 12.61
N ASN A 58 -2.82 -19.32 13.61
CA ASN A 58 -3.11 -18.75 14.92
C ASN A 58 -2.79 -17.25 15.02
N TYR A 59 -2.24 -16.64 13.97
CA TYR A 59 -1.86 -15.21 13.93
C TYR A 59 -2.61 -14.49 12.80
N GLU A 60 -3.93 -14.42 12.93
CA GLU A 60 -4.78 -13.65 12.03
C GLU A 60 -4.61 -12.13 12.25
N LYS A 61 -4.88 -11.33 11.21
CA LYS A 61 -4.85 -9.87 11.33
C LYS A 61 -6.00 -9.35 12.17
N GLY A 62 -7.17 -9.98 12.03
CA GLY A 62 -8.35 -9.70 12.83
C GLY A 62 -9.11 -8.45 12.40
N SER A 63 -10.23 -8.21 13.09
CA SER A 63 -11.21 -7.18 12.70
C SER A 63 -10.70 -5.74 12.82
N GLU A 64 -9.75 -5.49 13.73
CA GLU A 64 -9.19 -4.15 13.92
C GLU A 64 -8.32 -3.71 12.73
N ILE A 65 -7.40 -4.58 12.30
CA ILE A 65 -6.60 -4.35 11.09
C ILE A 65 -7.51 -4.29 9.87
N ARG A 66 -8.53 -5.15 9.80
CA ARG A 66 -9.50 -5.15 8.70
C ARG A 66 -10.21 -3.82 8.53
N GLU A 67 -10.58 -3.21 9.65
CA GLU A 67 -11.25 -1.91 9.67
C GLU A 67 -10.30 -0.75 9.31
N ILE A 68 -9.04 -0.81 9.75
CA ILE A 68 -8.04 0.19 9.37
C ILE A 68 -7.78 0.16 7.85
N LEU A 69 -7.64 -1.04 7.30
CA LEU A 69 -7.36 -1.31 5.88
C LEU A 69 -8.63 -1.44 5.02
N GLU A 70 -9.79 -1.06 5.54
CA GLU A 70 -11.08 -1.04 4.81
C GLU A 70 -10.98 -0.45 3.39
N PRO A 71 -10.23 0.63 3.12
CA PRO A 71 -10.11 1.18 1.75
C PRO A 71 -9.50 0.21 0.73
N LEU A 72 -8.77 -0.83 1.18
CA LEU A 72 -8.19 -1.86 0.31
C LEU A 72 -9.18 -3.01 0.01
N GLY A 73 -10.39 -2.96 0.58
CA GLY A 73 -11.42 -3.99 0.43
C GLY A 73 -11.06 -5.31 1.10
N ASP A 74 -11.63 -6.41 0.60
CA ASP A 74 -11.48 -7.77 1.15
C ASP A 74 -10.46 -8.63 0.36
N GLY A 75 -9.46 -7.97 -0.22
CA GLY A 75 -8.38 -8.61 -0.98
C GLY A 75 -7.34 -9.31 -0.09
N ILE A 76 -6.29 -9.83 -0.72
CA ILE A 76 -5.27 -10.70 -0.09
C ILE A 76 -4.53 -10.05 1.08
N ILE A 77 -4.47 -8.71 1.11
CA ILE A 77 -3.85 -7.95 2.19
C ILE A 77 -4.75 -7.94 3.43
N ASN A 78 -6.07 -7.91 3.24
CA ASN A 78 -7.05 -7.65 4.30
C ASN A 78 -7.86 -8.88 4.74
N SER A 79 -7.80 -9.96 3.97
CA SER A 79 -8.46 -11.23 4.28
C SER A 79 -7.65 -12.09 5.26
N ASP A 80 -8.34 -12.97 5.98
CA ASP A 80 -7.75 -13.98 6.87
C ASP A 80 -8.27 -15.40 6.50
N SER A 81 -7.69 -16.41 7.15
CA SER A 81 -8.14 -17.82 7.13
C SER A 81 -8.29 -18.42 5.71
N ASP A 82 -9.39 -19.12 5.45
CA ASP A 82 -9.67 -19.81 4.18
C ASP A 82 -9.76 -18.86 2.99
N TRP A 83 -10.33 -17.66 3.19
CA TRP A 83 -10.47 -16.68 2.11
C TRP A 83 -9.10 -16.15 1.67
N TRP A 84 -8.23 -15.84 2.64
CA TRP A 84 -6.83 -15.51 2.36
C TRP A 84 -6.12 -16.66 1.65
N THR A 85 -6.31 -17.90 2.13
CA THR A 85 -5.68 -19.09 1.57
C THR A 85 -6.07 -19.30 0.10
N PHE A 86 -7.36 -19.11 -0.21
CA PHE A 86 -7.87 -19.18 -1.57
C PHE A 86 -7.21 -18.12 -2.48
N GLN A 87 -7.25 -16.85 -2.07
CA GLN A 87 -6.65 -15.75 -2.85
C GLN A 87 -5.14 -15.94 -3.03
N ARG A 88 -4.42 -16.36 -1.98
CA ARG A 88 -2.98 -16.63 -2.02
C ARG A 88 -2.63 -17.74 -3.00
N LYS A 89 -3.37 -18.85 -3.00
CA LYS A 89 -3.18 -19.96 -3.96
C LYS A 89 -3.40 -19.49 -5.40
N THR A 90 -4.45 -18.71 -5.64
CA THR A 90 -4.76 -18.15 -6.96
C THR A 90 -3.65 -17.23 -7.45
N MET A 91 -3.23 -16.24 -6.64
CA MET A 91 -2.14 -15.32 -7.00
C MET A 91 -0.83 -16.07 -7.25
N HIS A 92 -0.50 -17.04 -6.40
CA HIS A 92 0.72 -17.81 -6.55
C HIS A 92 0.73 -18.67 -7.83
N SER A 93 -0.43 -19.19 -8.25
CA SER A 93 -0.57 -19.89 -9.53
C SER A 93 -0.27 -18.98 -10.73
N ILE A 94 -0.75 -17.72 -10.67
CA ILE A 94 -0.49 -16.72 -11.71
C ILE A 94 1.00 -16.38 -11.75
N VAL A 95 1.60 -16.04 -10.59
CA VAL A 95 2.99 -15.57 -10.51
C VAL A 95 4.00 -16.67 -10.86
N LYS A 96 3.69 -17.94 -10.59
CA LYS A 96 4.57 -19.07 -10.97
C LYS A 96 4.56 -19.41 -12.46
N ASN A 97 3.65 -18.82 -13.23
CA ASN A 97 3.57 -19.08 -14.66
C ASN A 97 4.68 -18.31 -15.39
N SER A 98 5.50 -18.98 -16.20
CA SER A 98 6.55 -18.32 -17.01
C SER A 98 6.00 -17.25 -17.96
N ASN A 99 4.74 -17.39 -18.41
CA ASN A 99 4.09 -16.38 -19.22
C ASN A 99 3.85 -15.08 -18.44
N PHE A 100 3.67 -15.16 -17.11
CA PHE A 100 3.55 -13.98 -16.27
C PHE A 100 4.89 -13.25 -16.17
N GLU A 101 6.00 -13.97 -16.02
CA GLU A 101 7.34 -13.37 -16.02
C GLU A 101 7.63 -12.63 -17.34
N LEU A 102 7.39 -13.27 -18.49
CA LEU A 102 7.54 -12.64 -19.80
C LEU A 102 6.60 -11.42 -19.97
N PHE A 103 5.40 -11.49 -19.42
CA PHE A 103 4.47 -10.37 -19.42
C PHE A 103 4.98 -9.19 -18.60
N VAL A 104 5.51 -9.43 -17.39
CA VAL A 104 6.11 -8.40 -16.54
C VAL A 104 7.30 -7.76 -17.25
N GLU A 105 8.20 -8.56 -17.82
CA GLU A 105 9.34 -8.04 -18.58
C GLU A 105 8.87 -7.13 -19.72
N LYS A 106 7.89 -7.58 -20.51
CA LYS A 106 7.34 -6.81 -21.63
C LYS A 106 6.74 -5.48 -21.17
N VAL A 107 5.94 -5.50 -20.10
CA VAL A 107 5.28 -4.30 -19.54
C VAL A 107 6.33 -3.29 -19.06
N VAL A 108 7.27 -3.75 -18.23
CA VAL A 108 8.31 -2.89 -17.64
C VAL A 108 9.22 -2.34 -18.73
N ARG A 109 9.67 -3.18 -19.67
CA ARG A 109 10.52 -2.76 -20.78
C ARG A 109 9.84 -1.73 -21.66
N GLY A 110 8.56 -1.94 -22.00
CA GLY A 110 7.77 -0.97 -22.74
C GLY A 110 7.71 0.37 -22.02
N LYS A 111 7.39 0.37 -20.72
CA LYS A 111 7.30 1.63 -19.95
C LYS A 111 8.65 2.34 -19.81
N VAL A 112 9.76 1.60 -19.76
CA VAL A 112 11.10 2.19 -19.75
C VAL A 112 11.41 2.87 -21.08
N VAL A 113 11.19 2.16 -22.20
CA VAL A 113 11.55 2.65 -23.54
C VAL A 113 10.63 3.79 -24.00
N ASP A 114 9.33 3.68 -23.73
CA ASP A 114 8.33 4.60 -24.27
C ASP A 114 7.97 5.74 -23.30
N GLY A 115 8.28 5.59 -22.00
CA GLY A 115 7.92 6.55 -20.95
C GLY A 115 9.13 7.15 -20.24
N LEU A 116 9.86 6.31 -19.48
CA LEU A 116 10.91 6.78 -18.58
C LEU A 116 12.11 7.41 -19.32
N ILE A 117 12.67 6.72 -20.32
CA ILE A 117 13.83 7.22 -21.07
C ILE A 117 13.49 8.53 -21.79
N PRO A 118 12.38 8.65 -22.56
CA PRO A 118 11.99 9.90 -23.21
C PRO A 118 11.79 11.05 -22.23
N PHE A 119 11.16 10.77 -21.07
CA PHE A 119 10.99 11.77 -20.03
C PHE A 119 12.34 12.26 -19.47
N LEU A 120 13.24 11.34 -19.12
CA LEU A 120 14.57 11.68 -18.58
C LEU A 120 15.43 12.44 -19.60
N ASP A 121 15.41 12.03 -20.86
CA ASP A 121 16.11 12.73 -21.95
C ASP A 121 15.56 14.15 -22.15
N HIS A 122 14.25 14.33 -22.09
CA HIS A 122 13.60 15.64 -22.19
C HIS A 122 14.01 16.59 -21.06
N ILE A 123 13.90 16.16 -19.80
CA ILE A 123 14.26 17.00 -18.65
C ILE A 123 15.76 17.29 -18.62
N SER A 124 16.61 16.35 -19.08
CA SER A 124 18.05 16.56 -19.16
C SER A 124 18.40 17.60 -20.21
N LYS A 125 17.75 17.59 -21.37
CA LYS A 125 17.97 18.58 -22.45
C LYS A 125 17.52 19.98 -22.08
N LEU A 126 16.47 20.08 -21.26
CA LEU A 126 15.91 21.36 -20.81
C LEU A 126 16.45 21.80 -19.44
N GLU A 127 17.36 21.02 -18.84
CA GLU A 127 17.92 21.26 -17.51
C GLU A 127 16.85 21.46 -16.43
N ILE A 128 15.76 20.69 -16.50
CA ILE A 128 14.64 20.76 -15.56
C ILE A 128 14.96 19.89 -14.35
N GLU A 129 14.94 20.49 -13.16
CA GLU A 129 15.02 19.75 -11.90
C GLU A 129 13.70 19.01 -11.62
N VAL A 130 13.80 17.73 -11.26
CA VAL A 130 12.64 16.89 -10.92
C VAL A 130 12.94 16.04 -9.69
N ASP A 131 11.88 15.74 -8.95
CA ASP A 131 11.93 14.76 -7.87
C ASP A 131 11.88 13.33 -8.45
N LEU A 132 13.00 12.60 -8.38
CA LEU A 132 13.06 11.22 -8.85
C LEU A 132 12.14 10.28 -8.06
N GLN A 133 11.80 10.60 -6.81
CA GLN A 133 10.84 9.81 -6.05
C GLN A 133 9.45 9.87 -6.71
N GLU A 134 8.99 11.05 -7.11
CA GLU A 134 7.73 11.22 -7.84
C GLU A 134 7.77 10.52 -9.20
N VAL A 135 8.90 10.60 -9.91
CA VAL A 135 9.09 9.92 -11.20
C VAL A 135 8.94 8.41 -11.05
N PHE A 136 9.63 7.80 -10.08
CA PHE A 136 9.57 6.35 -9.86
C PHE A 136 8.24 5.90 -9.26
N LYS A 137 7.57 6.73 -8.47
CA LYS A 137 6.19 6.46 -8.03
C LYS A 137 5.24 6.33 -9.21
N ARG A 138 5.27 7.30 -10.14
CA ARG A 138 4.45 7.26 -11.36
C ARG A 138 4.81 6.10 -12.28
N PHE A 139 6.10 5.82 -12.43
CA PHE A 139 6.57 4.64 -13.16
C PHE A 139 5.95 3.36 -12.60
N THR A 140 6.03 3.15 -11.28
CA THR A 140 5.48 1.95 -10.63
C THR A 140 3.96 1.91 -10.70
N PHE A 141 3.29 3.07 -10.53
CA PHE A 141 1.84 3.17 -10.64
C PHE A 141 1.34 2.77 -12.04
N ASP A 142 1.93 3.34 -13.09
CA ASP A 142 1.55 3.03 -14.47
C ASP A 142 1.79 1.55 -14.81
N ASN A 143 2.96 1.00 -14.43
CA ASN A 143 3.23 -0.44 -14.60
C ASN A 143 2.21 -1.31 -13.85
N SER A 144 1.86 -0.94 -12.62
CA SER A 144 0.89 -1.69 -11.82
C SER A 144 -0.50 -1.66 -12.44
N CYS A 145 -0.96 -0.49 -12.89
CA CYS A 145 -2.22 -0.36 -13.61
C CYS A 145 -2.22 -1.16 -14.91
N LEU A 146 -1.13 -1.15 -15.67
CA LEU A 146 -1.04 -1.92 -16.90
C LEU A 146 -1.05 -3.43 -16.62
N MET A 147 -0.36 -3.90 -15.59
CA MET A 147 -0.32 -5.31 -15.21
C MET A 147 -1.67 -5.81 -14.66
N VAL A 148 -2.35 -5.02 -13.84
CA VAL A 148 -3.56 -5.45 -13.11
C VAL A 148 -4.84 -5.13 -13.88
N LEU A 149 -4.91 -3.95 -14.50
CA LEU A 149 -6.11 -3.42 -15.16
C LEU A 149 -6.01 -3.50 -16.69
N GLY A 150 -4.82 -3.74 -17.23
CA GLY A 150 -4.59 -3.74 -18.69
C GLY A 150 -4.62 -2.34 -19.30
N LEU A 151 -4.54 -1.28 -18.49
CA LEU A 151 -4.64 0.12 -18.93
C LEU A 151 -3.48 0.93 -18.37
N ASP A 152 -2.82 1.71 -19.23
CA ASP A 152 -1.78 2.66 -18.84
C ASP A 152 -2.44 4.03 -18.55
N PRO A 153 -2.33 4.56 -17.31
CA PRO A 153 -2.78 5.91 -16.99
C PRO A 153 -1.95 7.02 -17.64
N VAL A 154 -0.77 6.66 -18.18
CA VAL A 154 0.19 7.57 -18.82
C VAL A 154 0.55 8.74 -17.90
N SER A 155 0.71 8.46 -16.59
CA SER A 155 1.09 9.47 -15.61
C SER A 155 2.55 9.90 -15.73
N LEU A 156 3.39 9.00 -16.24
CA LEU A 156 4.78 9.28 -16.62
C LEU A 156 4.89 9.46 -18.14
N SER A 157 4.90 10.71 -18.57
CA SER A 157 5.17 11.15 -19.94
C SER A 157 5.91 12.49 -19.93
N VAL A 158 6.37 12.95 -21.10
CA VAL A 158 7.08 14.22 -21.26
C VAL A 158 6.29 15.42 -20.68
N ASP A 159 4.97 15.45 -20.88
CA ASP A 159 4.10 16.51 -20.35
C ASP A 159 3.93 16.46 -18.83
N PHE A 160 4.35 15.36 -18.20
CA PHE A 160 4.29 15.08 -16.77
C PHE A 160 2.94 15.42 -16.12
N PRO A 161 1.81 14.96 -16.69
CA PRO A 161 0.48 15.41 -16.31
C PRO A 161 0.15 15.08 -14.86
N LYS A 162 -0.66 15.91 -14.21
CA LYS A 162 -1.17 15.62 -12.87
C LYS A 162 -2.09 14.40 -12.91
N CYS A 163 -1.63 13.26 -12.39
CA CYS A 163 -2.44 12.06 -12.28
C CYS A 163 -3.26 12.06 -11.00
N LYS A 164 -4.58 12.26 -11.14
CA LYS A 164 -5.52 12.27 -9.99
C LYS A 164 -5.58 10.91 -9.29
N HIS A 165 -5.43 9.81 -10.03
CA HIS A 165 -5.52 8.46 -9.49
C HIS A 165 -4.28 8.06 -8.69
N ALA A 166 -3.08 8.41 -9.17
CA ALA A 166 -1.84 8.21 -8.41
C ALA A 166 -1.86 9.00 -7.09
N LYS A 167 -2.28 10.26 -7.15
CA LYS A 167 -2.43 11.09 -5.95
C LYS A 167 -3.50 10.55 -4.99
N ALA A 168 -4.63 10.07 -5.51
CA ALA A 168 -5.66 9.44 -4.68
C ALA A 168 -5.09 8.19 -3.98
N PHE A 169 -4.26 7.40 -4.66
CA PHE A 169 -3.60 6.24 -4.06
C PHE A 169 -2.66 6.64 -2.91
N ASP A 170 -1.82 7.68 -3.08
CA ASP A 170 -0.99 8.23 -2.00
C ASP A 170 -1.84 8.71 -0.80
N GLU A 171 -2.96 9.40 -1.06
CA GLU A 171 -3.87 9.88 0.00
C GLU A 171 -4.55 8.71 0.76
N ILE A 172 -4.82 7.59 0.09
CA ILE A 172 -5.32 6.37 0.73
C ILE A 172 -4.25 5.79 1.65
N GLU A 173 -3.01 5.64 1.16
CA GLU A 173 -1.90 5.11 1.94
C GLU A 173 -1.62 5.95 3.19
N GLU A 174 -1.53 7.27 3.04
CA GLU A 174 -1.30 8.21 4.14
C GLU A 174 -2.41 8.10 5.20
N ALA A 175 -3.67 8.05 4.77
CA ALA A 175 -4.80 7.97 5.69
C ALA A 175 -4.89 6.62 6.41
N THR A 176 -4.53 5.51 5.74
CA THR A 176 -4.43 4.19 6.37
C THR A 176 -3.34 4.17 7.42
N ILE A 177 -2.15 4.72 7.15
CA ILE A 177 -1.07 4.86 8.14
C ILE A 177 -1.55 5.72 9.32
N TYR A 178 -2.26 6.80 9.03
CA TYR A 178 -2.82 7.69 10.05
C TYR A 178 -3.83 6.98 10.96
N ARG A 179 -4.66 6.09 10.42
CA ARG A 179 -5.57 5.21 11.20
C ARG A 179 -4.83 4.23 12.11
N HIS A 180 -3.64 3.76 11.72
CA HIS A 180 -2.81 2.88 12.57
C HIS A 180 -2.20 3.60 13.79
N ILE A 181 -1.93 4.90 13.66
CA ILE A 181 -1.26 5.68 14.72
C ILE A 181 -2.28 6.23 15.72
N LEU A 182 -3.48 6.57 15.27
CA LEU A 182 -4.50 7.15 16.14
C LEU A 182 -5.34 6.12 16.89
N PRO A 183 -5.75 6.43 18.14
CA PRO A 183 -6.78 5.65 18.82
C PRO A 183 -8.03 5.53 17.96
N LYS A 184 -8.63 4.33 17.97
CA LYS A 184 -9.77 3.97 17.12
C LYS A 184 -10.93 4.96 17.15
N TRP A 185 -11.26 5.45 18.34
CA TRP A 185 -12.35 6.41 18.53
C TRP A 185 -12.06 7.78 17.87
N CYS A 186 -10.79 8.21 17.81
CA CYS A 186 -10.40 9.50 17.23
C CYS A 186 -10.70 9.54 15.73
N TRP A 187 -10.17 8.58 14.97
CA TRP A 187 -10.36 8.57 13.52
C TRP A 187 -11.82 8.23 13.17
N LYS A 188 -12.52 7.40 13.96
CA LYS A 188 -13.97 7.19 13.80
C LYS A 188 -14.78 8.47 13.97
N PHE A 189 -14.42 9.29 14.95
CA PHE A 189 -15.05 10.59 15.16
C PHE A 189 -14.78 11.54 13.99
N GLN A 190 -13.55 11.56 13.46
CA GLN A 190 -13.22 12.33 12.25
C GLN A 190 -14.00 11.84 11.02
N ARG A 191 -14.18 10.52 10.88
CA ARG A 191 -15.01 9.93 9.83
C ARG A 191 -16.47 10.33 9.95
N TRP A 192 -17.03 10.30 11.16
CA TRP A 192 -18.40 10.71 11.44
C TRP A 192 -18.64 12.19 11.07
N LEU A 193 -17.73 13.08 11.47
CA LEU A 193 -17.81 14.51 11.15
C LEU A 193 -17.35 14.87 9.73
N GLN A 194 -16.79 13.93 8.97
CA GLN A 194 -16.23 14.16 7.64
C GLN A 194 -15.14 15.24 7.66
N LEU A 195 -14.18 15.12 8.58
CA LEU A 195 -13.09 16.07 8.79
C LEU A 195 -11.70 15.43 8.57
N GLY A 196 -10.70 16.28 8.34
CA GLY A 196 -9.29 15.87 8.33
C GLY A 196 -8.97 14.81 7.28
N GLN A 197 -8.13 13.85 7.67
CA GLN A 197 -7.67 12.77 6.80
C GLN A 197 -8.79 11.82 6.38
N GLU A 198 -9.79 11.59 7.22
CA GLU A 198 -10.94 10.73 6.89
C GLU A 198 -11.79 11.31 5.75
N LYS A 199 -11.95 12.64 5.70
CA LYS A 199 -12.62 13.31 4.57
C LYS A 199 -11.84 13.12 3.27
N LYS A 200 -10.52 13.27 3.32
CA LYS A 200 -9.64 13.08 2.15
C LYS A 200 -9.70 11.64 1.68
N LEU A 201 -9.50 10.69 2.60
CA LEU A 201 -9.62 9.26 2.34
C LEU A 201 -10.93 8.91 1.67
N ARG A 202 -12.04 9.48 2.15
CA ARG A 202 -13.35 9.18 1.55
C ARG A 202 -13.42 9.56 0.08
N LYS A 203 -12.93 10.75 -0.26
CA LYS A 203 -12.90 11.26 -1.63
C LYS A 203 -11.88 10.52 -2.50
N ALA A 204 -10.71 10.23 -1.94
CA ALA A 204 -9.64 9.54 -2.63
C ALA A 204 -10.04 8.10 -2.97
N ALA A 205 -10.45 7.31 -1.96
CA ALA A 205 -10.86 5.92 -2.10
C ALA A 205 -12.12 5.78 -2.95
N TRP A 206 -13.27 6.21 -2.42
CA TRP A 206 -14.56 5.86 -3.01
C TRP A 206 -14.98 6.74 -4.18
N GLU A 207 -14.64 8.04 -4.18
CA GLU A 207 -15.06 8.94 -5.27
C GLU A 207 -14.09 8.91 -6.46
N THR A 208 -12.78 8.78 -6.21
CA THR A 208 -11.76 8.90 -7.26
C THR A 208 -11.19 7.55 -7.70
N PHE A 209 -10.75 6.71 -6.75
CA PHE A 209 -10.05 5.48 -7.06
C PHE A 209 -11.01 4.36 -7.47
N ASP A 210 -12.09 4.15 -6.72
CA ASP A 210 -13.13 3.17 -7.08
C ASP A 210 -13.75 3.49 -8.44
N GLY A 211 -14.07 4.76 -8.72
CA GLY A 211 -14.59 5.18 -10.02
C GLY A 211 -13.66 4.81 -11.17
N PHE A 212 -12.36 5.03 -10.99
CA PHE A 212 -11.33 4.62 -11.96
C PHE A 212 -11.25 3.10 -12.13
N LEU A 213 -11.23 2.35 -11.03
CA LEU A 213 -11.17 0.88 -11.06
C LEU A 213 -12.40 0.29 -11.75
N TYR A 214 -13.60 0.74 -11.38
CA TYR A 214 -14.85 0.25 -11.98
C TYR A 214 -14.94 0.59 -13.47
N GLN A 215 -14.46 1.76 -13.88
CA GLN A 215 -14.38 2.11 -15.30
C GLN A 215 -13.45 1.16 -16.06
N CYS A 216 -12.26 0.88 -15.52
CA CYS A 216 -11.31 -0.06 -16.14
C CYS A 216 -11.91 -1.47 -16.23
N ILE A 217 -12.53 -1.95 -15.15
CA ILE A 217 -13.16 -3.27 -15.11
C ILE A 217 -14.30 -3.35 -16.13
N SER A 218 -15.15 -2.33 -16.22
CA SER A 218 -16.25 -2.29 -17.19
C SER A 218 -15.74 -2.34 -18.61
N SER A 219 -14.75 -1.50 -18.94
CA SER A 219 -14.14 -1.47 -20.27
C SER A 219 -13.52 -2.81 -20.65
N LYS A 220 -12.81 -3.46 -19.73
CA LYS A 220 -12.21 -4.77 -20.00
C LYS A 220 -13.25 -5.87 -20.18
N ARG A 221 -14.36 -5.82 -19.43
CA ARG A 221 -15.48 -6.77 -19.61
C ARG A 221 -16.15 -6.60 -20.97
N GLU A 222 -16.34 -5.37 -21.43
CA GLU A 222 -16.88 -5.09 -22.76
C GLU A 222 -15.97 -5.63 -23.87
N GLU A 223 -14.66 -5.40 -23.77
CA GLU A 223 -13.67 -5.93 -24.72
C GLU A 223 -13.70 -7.46 -24.79
N LEU A 224 -13.81 -8.15 -23.65
CA LEU A 224 -13.88 -9.61 -23.58
C LEU A 224 -15.23 -10.20 -24.02
N SER A 225 -16.28 -9.37 -24.10
CA SER A 225 -17.62 -9.77 -24.55
C SER A 225 -17.83 -9.64 -26.07
N ARG A 226 -16.87 -9.04 -26.77
CA ARG A 226 -16.85 -8.90 -28.24
C ARG A 226 -16.08 -10.05 -28.87
#